data_AF-A0A345DCP3-F1
#
_entry.id   AF-A0A345DCP3-F1
#
_cell.length_a   1.000
_cell.length_b   1.000
_cell.length_c   1.000
_cell.angle_alpha   90.00
_cell.angle_beta   90.00
_cell.angle_gamma   90.00
#
_symmetry.space_group_name_H-M   'P 1'
#
loop_
_entity.id
_entity.type
_entity.pdbx_description
1 polymer ?
#
loop_
_entity_poly.entity_id
_entity_poly.type
_entity_poly.pdbx_seq_one_letter_code
_entity_poly.pdbx_strand_id
1 'polypeptide(L)'
;MIEHNSPLKYETAYDWLGGSTRVRELSTRFYDLMDLEPKYTALRAVHGADLIEAREKLYLFLTGWLGGPQLYIEQHGHPRLRQRHMPFKIGVVERDQWVACMAQAMREIQVPDDLYARLIESFYNTAEWMRNQHDAVEGVPQMPQQSGIFSPAVKQKLHQITEQYGVESGS
;
A
#
# COMPACT_ATOMS: atom_id res chain seq x y z
N MET A 1 0.03 1.62 40.03
CA MET A 1 0.69 1.84 38.73
C MET A 1 1.51 0.61 38.40
N ILE A 2 1.00 -0.25 37.53
CA ILE A 2 1.79 -1.17 36.70
C ILE A 2 1.00 -1.25 35.39
N GLU A 3 1.44 -0.55 34.34
CA GLU A 3 0.94 -0.79 33.00
C GLU A 3 1.51 -2.12 32.53
N HIS A 4 0.63 -3.10 32.26
CA HIS A 4 1.04 -4.34 31.63
C HIS A 4 1.35 -4.07 30.15
N ASN A 5 2.64 -3.89 29.83
CA ASN A 5 3.13 -4.01 28.47
C ASN A 5 3.15 -5.50 28.09
N SER A 6 1.99 -6.04 27.72
CA SER A 6 1.92 -7.36 27.09
C SER A 6 2.77 -7.34 25.81
N PRO A 7 3.63 -8.36 25.58
CA PRO A 7 4.40 -8.41 24.34
C PRO A 7 3.45 -8.41 23.16
N LEU A 8 3.78 -7.64 22.11
CA LEU A 8 3.06 -7.71 20.84
C LEU A 8 3.05 -9.17 20.38
N LYS A 9 1.89 -9.66 19.94
CA LYS A 9 1.71 -11.06 19.49
C LYS A 9 2.68 -11.45 18.36
N TYR A 10 3.17 -10.47 17.60
CA TYR A 10 4.09 -10.65 16.47
C TYR A 10 5.20 -9.61 16.54
N GLU A 11 6.42 -10.01 16.16
CA GLU A 11 7.60 -9.13 16.13
C GLU A 11 7.54 -8.13 14.97
N THR A 12 7.01 -8.54 13.81
CA THR A 12 6.91 -7.71 12.61
C THR A 12 5.54 -7.82 11.93
N ALA A 13 5.21 -6.84 11.07
CA ALA A 13 4.03 -6.94 10.22
C ALA A 13 4.15 -8.08 9.20
N TYR A 14 5.38 -8.42 8.80
CA TYR A 14 5.68 -9.56 7.95
C TYR A 14 5.26 -10.88 8.63
N ASP A 15 5.63 -11.08 9.90
CA ASP A 15 5.24 -12.28 10.65
C ASP A 15 3.74 -12.32 10.91
N TRP A 16 3.13 -11.18 11.25
CA TRP A 16 1.69 -11.09 11.46
C TRP A 16 0.91 -11.42 10.18
N LEU A 17 1.36 -10.96 9.02
CA LEU A 17 0.73 -11.26 7.74
C LEU A 17 0.81 -12.76 7.36
N GLY A 18 1.81 -13.47 7.89
CA GLY A 18 2.12 -14.88 7.59
C GLY A 18 3.33 -15.07 6.67
N GLY A 19 4.25 -14.11 6.65
CA GLY A 19 5.53 -14.19 5.98
C GLY A 19 5.46 -14.20 4.45
N SER A 20 6.52 -14.69 3.81
CA SER A 20 6.78 -14.62 2.36
C SER A 20 5.61 -15.10 1.51
N THR A 21 5.00 -16.23 1.88
CA THR A 21 3.86 -16.79 1.13
C THR A 21 2.71 -15.80 1.04
N ARG A 22 2.40 -15.12 2.16
CA ARG A 22 1.29 -14.17 2.24
C ARG A 22 1.62 -12.81 1.62
N VAL A 23 2.88 -12.38 1.68
CA VAL A 23 3.36 -11.21 0.92
C VAL A 23 3.28 -11.47 -0.60
N ARG A 24 3.63 -12.69 -1.03
CA ARG A 24 3.50 -13.10 -2.43
C ARG A 24 2.05 -13.11 -2.88
N GLU A 25 1.16 -13.68 -2.07
CA GLU A 25 -0.28 -13.69 -2.32
C GLU A 25 -0.83 -12.26 -2.45
N LEU A 26 -0.50 -11.36 -1.52
CA LEU A 26 -0.90 -9.95 -1.57
C LEU A 26 -0.42 -9.27 -2.86
N SER A 27 0.85 -9.43 -3.20
CA SER A 27 1.45 -8.79 -4.39
C SER A 27 0.84 -9.34 -5.68
N THR A 28 0.59 -10.65 -5.75
CA THR A 28 -0.09 -11.28 -6.87
C THR A 28 -1.50 -10.74 -7.01
N ARG A 29 -2.29 -10.78 -5.92
CA ARG A 29 -3.69 -10.39 -5.97
C ARG A 29 -3.87 -8.91 -6.28
N PHE A 30 -3.01 -8.05 -5.75
CA PHE A 30 -2.97 -6.63 -6.09
C PHE A 30 -2.82 -6.39 -7.60
N TYR A 31 -1.87 -7.06 -8.27
CA TYR A 31 -1.70 -6.88 -9.71
C TYR A 31 -2.77 -7.59 -10.54
N ASP A 32 -3.34 -8.70 -10.06
CA ASP A 32 -4.48 -9.34 -10.74
C ASP A 32 -5.69 -8.42 -10.73
N LEU A 33 -6.01 -7.81 -9.58
CA LEU A 33 -7.10 -6.85 -9.47
C LEU A 33 -6.87 -5.63 -10.37
N MET A 34 -5.65 -5.08 -10.38
CA MET A 34 -5.31 -3.95 -11.25
C MET A 34 -5.56 -4.23 -12.74
N ASP A 35 -5.34 -5.47 -13.20
CA ASP A 35 -5.52 -5.85 -14.60
C ASP A 35 -6.96 -6.24 -14.93
N LEU A 36 -7.70 -6.82 -13.98
CA LEU A 36 -9.05 -7.37 -14.19
C LEU A 36 -10.18 -6.37 -13.93
N GLU A 37 -10.01 -5.44 -12.99
CA GLU A 37 -11.08 -4.58 -12.49
C GLU A 37 -11.12 -3.24 -13.25
N PRO A 38 -12.22 -2.90 -13.97
CA PRO A 38 -12.31 -1.66 -14.74
C PRO A 38 -12.14 -0.39 -13.89
N LYS A 39 -12.46 -0.46 -12.59
CA LYS A 39 -12.32 0.67 -11.66
C LYS A 39 -10.85 1.06 -11.37
N TYR A 40 -9.87 0.25 -11.78
CA TYR A 40 -8.43 0.54 -11.62
C TYR A 40 -7.73 0.90 -12.94
N THR A 41 -8.48 1.30 -13.97
CA THR A 41 -7.95 1.58 -15.31
C THR A 41 -6.88 2.68 -15.35
N ALA A 42 -7.02 3.77 -14.59
CA ALA A 42 -6.05 4.86 -14.62
C ALA A 42 -4.71 4.42 -14.00
N LEU A 43 -4.77 3.66 -12.91
CA LEU A 43 -3.60 3.02 -12.32
C LEU A 43 -2.96 2.00 -13.27
N ARG A 44 -3.76 1.18 -13.94
CA ARG A 44 -3.24 0.19 -14.89
C ARG A 44 -2.54 0.85 -16.08
N ALA A 45 -3.05 2.01 -16.53
CA ALA A 45 -2.52 2.75 -17.67
C ALA A 45 -1.14 3.37 -17.43
N VAL A 46 -0.71 3.55 -16.16
CA VAL A 46 0.66 4.02 -15.84
C VAL A 46 1.69 2.90 -15.73
N HIS A 47 1.27 1.64 -15.90
CA HIS A 47 2.15 0.47 -15.92
C HIS A 47 2.51 0.06 -17.36
N GLY A 48 3.53 -0.80 -17.48
CA GLY A 48 3.97 -1.36 -18.77
C GLY A 48 2.92 -2.27 -19.43
N ALA A 49 3.30 -2.84 -20.58
CA ALA A 49 2.43 -3.76 -21.33
C ALA A 49 2.01 -4.97 -20.48
N ASP A 50 2.95 -5.51 -19.69
CA ASP A 50 2.69 -6.55 -18.69
C ASP A 50 3.05 -6.08 -17.27
N LEU A 51 2.66 -6.89 -16.29
CA LEU A 51 2.82 -6.61 -14.85
C LEU A 51 3.80 -7.58 -14.17
N ILE A 52 4.54 -8.41 -14.92
CA ILE A 52 5.34 -9.50 -14.36
C ILE A 52 6.46 -8.93 -13.48
N GLU A 53 7.25 -8.00 -14.02
CA GLU A 53 8.36 -7.39 -13.30
C GLU A 53 7.88 -6.49 -12.15
N ALA A 54 6.75 -5.80 -12.36
CA ALA A 54 6.14 -4.95 -11.33
C ALA A 54 5.68 -5.78 -10.12
N ARG A 55 5.06 -6.94 -10.37
CA ARG A 55 4.63 -7.90 -9.35
C ARG A 55 5.80 -8.45 -8.55
N GLU A 56 6.90 -8.82 -9.21
CA GLU A 56 8.10 -9.31 -8.51
C GLU A 56 8.72 -8.21 -7.64
N LYS A 57 8.90 -7.00 -8.19
CA LYS A 57 9.48 -5.88 -7.45
C LYS A 57 8.63 -5.50 -6.23
N LEU A 58 7.31 -5.53 -6.34
CA LEU A 58 6.43 -5.25 -5.21
C LEU A 58 6.57 -6.33 -4.13
N TYR A 59 6.62 -7.61 -4.48
CA TYR A 59 6.85 -8.69 -3.52
C TYR A 59 8.18 -8.51 -2.76
N LEU A 60 9.26 -8.28 -3.50
CA LEU A 60 10.59 -8.09 -2.91
C LEU A 60 10.60 -6.88 -1.99
N PHE A 61 9.96 -5.78 -2.43
CA PHE A 61 9.86 -4.56 -1.65
C PHE A 61 9.04 -4.78 -0.37
N LEU A 62 7.84 -5.36 -0.47
CA LEU A 62 6.96 -5.57 0.67
C LEU A 62 7.56 -6.55 1.69
N THR A 63 8.35 -7.54 1.23
CA THR A 63 9.04 -8.47 2.14
C THR A 63 9.96 -7.71 3.09
N GLY A 64 10.80 -6.81 2.57
CA GLY A 64 11.68 -5.97 3.41
C GLY A 64 10.94 -4.87 4.15
N TRP A 65 9.96 -4.23 3.49
CA TRP A 65 9.21 -3.10 4.06
C TRP A 65 8.34 -3.49 5.26
N LEU A 66 7.80 -4.71 5.28
CA LEU A 66 7.02 -5.25 6.39
C LEU A 66 7.88 -5.78 7.56
N GLY A 67 9.21 -5.74 7.44
CA GLY A 67 10.16 -6.17 8.48
C GLY A 67 10.80 -7.54 8.24
N GLY A 68 10.58 -8.17 7.08
CA GLY A 68 11.26 -9.40 6.68
C GLY A 68 12.64 -9.16 6.04
N PRO A 69 13.19 -10.17 5.34
CA PRO A 69 14.47 -10.05 4.63
C PRO A 69 14.48 -8.91 3.61
N GLN A 70 15.61 -8.22 3.47
CA GLN A 70 15.75 -7.02 2.63
C GLN A 70 15.98 -7.34 1.14
N LEU A 71 15.17 -8.26 0.58
CA LEU A 71 15.36 -8.83 -0.75
C LEU A 71 15.43 -7.78 -1.87
N TYR A 72 14.61 -6.72 -1.77
CA TYR A 72 14.65 -5.63 -2.74
C TYR A 72 15.98 -4.87 -2.69
N ILE A 73 16.53 -4.63 -1.51
CA ILE A 73 17.78 -3.89 -1.35
C ILE A 73 18.95 -4.73 -1.86
N GLU A 74 18.94 -6.03 -1.57
CA GLU A 74 19.94 -6.98 -2.06
C GLU A 74 20.03 -7.01 -3.59
N GLN A 75 18.89 -6.93 -4.28
CA GLN A 75 18.83 -7.01 -5.75
C GLN A 75 18.88 -5.65 -6.46
N HIS A 76 18.35 -4.60 -5.86
CA HIS A 76 18.12 -3.31 -6.53
C HIS A 76 18.70 -2.11 -5.77
N GLY A 77 19.36 -2.33 -4.64
CA GLY A 77 19.89 -1.27 -3.77
C GLY A 77 18.78 -0.45 -3.10
N HIS A 78 19.17 0.72 -2.58
CA HIS A 78 18.28 1.59 -1.81
C HIS A 78 16.94 1.85 -2.55
N PRO A 79 15.76 1.77 -1.90
CA PRO A 79 14.47 1.85 -2.59
C PRO A 79 14.23 3.14 -3.40
N ARG A 80 14.65 4.30 -2.86
CA ARG A 80 14.51 5.63 -3.50
C ARG A 80 13.15 5.79 -4.20
N LEU A 81 12.07 5.36 -3.52
CA LEU A 81 10.76 5.11 -4.13
C LEU A 81 10.28 6.31 -4.94
N ARG A 82 10.24 7.51 -4.35
CA ARG A 82 9.78 8.71 -5.05
C ARG A 82 10.56 8.96 -6.34
N GLN A 83 11.88 8.86 -6.32
CA GLN A 83 12.72 9.02 -7.51
C GLN A 83 12.35 8.00 -8.60
N ARG A 84 12.14 6.74 -8.23
CA ARG A 84 11.73 5.67 -9.16
C ARG A 84 10.31 5.84 -9.69
N HIS A 85 9.47 6.62 -9.01
CA HIS A 85 8.10 6.93 -9.43
C HIS A 85 7.98 8.22 -10.27
N MET A 86 9.01 9.08 -10.31
CA MET A 86 9.01 10.32 -11.11
C MET A 86 8.80 10.14 -12.63
N PRO A 87 9.23 9.03 -13.27
CA PRO A 87 8.96 8.81 -14.70
C PRO A 87 7.48 8.62 -15.05
N PHE A 88 6.62 8.30 -14.07
CA PHE A 88 5.20 8.04 -14.28
C PHE A 88 4.37 9.26 -13.87
N LYS A 89 3.20 9.46 -14.49
CA LYS A 89 2.28 10.52 -14.10
C LYS A 89 1.36 10.00 -12.99
N ILE A 90 1.60 10.42 -11.75
CA ILE A 90 0.84 9.95 -10.58
C ILE A 90 0.11 11.14 -9.94
N GLY A 91 -1.19 11.23 -10.19
CA GLY A 91 -2.11 12.19 -9.60
C GLY A 91 -2.97 11.58 -8.49
N VAL A 92 -4.02 12.31 -8.12
CA VAL A 92 -5.00 11.90 -7.09
C VAL A 92 -5.71 10.60 -7.48
N VAL A 93 -6.09 10.47 -8.75
CA VAL A 93 -6.82 9.31 -9.26
C VAL A 93 -5.98 8.04 -9.21
N GLU A 94 -4.72 8.08 -9.67
CA GLU A 94 -3.83 6.91 -9.64
C GLU A 94 -3.52 6.49 -8.20
N ARG A 95 -3.31 7.46 -7.30
CA ARG A 95 -3.10 7.23 -5.86
C ARG A 95 -4.32 6.59 -5.21
N ASP A 96 -5.53 7.09 -5.48
CA ASP A 96 -6.76 6.56 -4.91
C ASP A 96 -7.05 5.14 -5.45
N GLN A 97 -6.86 4.90 -6.75
CA GLN A 97 -6.99 3.56 -7.33
C GLN A 97 -5.96 2.59 -6.75
N TRP A 98 -4.71 3.02 -6.54
CA TRP A 98 -3.67 2.16 -5.94
C TRP A 98 -4.05 1.75 -4.51
N VAL A 99 -4.49 2.71 -3.69
CA VAL A 99 -4.90 2.47 -2.31
C VAL A 99 -6.14 1.56 -2.26
N ALA A 100 -7.14 1.81 -3.09
CA ALA A 100 -8.33 0.97 -3.17
C ALA A 100 -8.02 -0.46 -3.65
N CYS A 101 -7.15 -0.62 -4.65
CA CYS A 101 -6.72 -1.92 -5.15
C CYS A 101 -5.95 -2.72 -4.08
N MET A 102 -5.08 -2.06 -3.32
CA MET A 102 -4.38 -2.67 -2.18
C MET A 102 -5.34 -3.05 -1.04
N ALA A 103 -6.32 -2.18 -0.75
CA ALA A 103 -7.37 -2.46 0.23
C ALA A 103 -8.18 -3.71 -0.16
N GLN A 104 -8.65 -3.79 -1.41
CA GLN A 104 -9.38 -4.94 -1.92
C GLN A 104 -8.53 -6.20 -1.87
N ALA A 105 -7.26 -6.13 -2.31
CA ALA A 105 -6.35 -7.27 -2.25
C ALA A 105 -6.20 -7.79 -0.81
N MET A 106 -5.97 -6.91 0.17
CA MET A 106 -5.88 -7.31 1.58
C MET A 106 -7.18 -7.93 2.12
N ARG A 107 -8.35 -7.43 1.68
CA ARG A 107 -9.65 -7.99 2.07
C ARG A 107 -9.87 -9.38 1.49
N GLU A 108 -9.61 -9.56 0.19
CA GLU A 108 -9.82 -10.84 -0.49
C GLU A 108 -8.89 -11.95 0.01
N ILE A 109 -7.66 -11.60 0.38
CA ILE A 109 -6.75 -12.56 1.00
C ILE A 109 -7.01 -12.71 2.51
N GLN A 110 -7.97 -11.98 3.09
CA GLN A 110 -8.35 -12.05 4.51
C GLN A 110 -7.24 -11.64 5.49
N VAL A 111 -6.60 -10.47 5.25
CA VAL A 111 -5.71 -9.86 6.25
C VAL A 111 -6.49 -9.55 7.54
N PRO A 112 -5.98 -9.90 8.74
CA PRO A 112 -6.65 -9.58 10.01
C PRO A 112 -6.96 -8.09 10.17
N ASP A 113 -8.14 -7.74 10.70
CA ASP A 113 -8.64 -6.35 10.73
C ASP A 113 -7.68 -5.35 11.40
N ASP A 114 -7.09 -5.74 12.54
CA ASP A 114 -6.11 -4.92 13.25
C ASP A 114 -4.86 -4.64 12.41
N LEU A 115 -4.41 -5.62 11.62
CA LEU A 115 -3.28 -5.45 10.71
C LEU A 115 -3.69 -4.64 9.48
N TYR A 116 -4.86 -4.92 8.90
CA TYR A 116 -5.44 -4.18 7.78
C TYR A 116 -5.49 -2.68 8.10
N ALA A 117 -6.02 -2.30 9.26
CA ALA A 117 -6.15 -0.91 9.68
C ALA A 117 -4.79 -0.19 9.76
N ARG A 118 -3.75 -0.88 10.21
CA ARG A 118 -2.38 -0.33 10.27
C ARG A 118 -1.72 -0.22 8.89
N LEU A 119 -1.87 -1.27 8.07
CA LEU A 119 -1.25 -1.34 6.76
C LEU A 119 -1.89 -0.36 5.79
N ILE A 120 -3.22 -0.24 5.76
CA ILE A 120 -3.91 0.62 4.78
C ILE A 120 -3.56 2.10 4.97
N GLU A 121 -3.39 2.55 6.21
CA GLU A 121 -2.89 3.90 6.51
C GLU A 121 -1.43 4.09 6.08
N SER A 122 -0.57 3.12 6.38
CA SER A 122 0.84 3.16 5.97
C SER A 122 0.99 3.17 4.44
N PHE A 123 0.14 2.42 3.75
CA PHE A 123 0.04 2.36 2.30
C PHE A 123 -0.48 3.67 1.71
N TYR A 124 -1.53 4.28 2.28
CA TYR A 124 -2.00 5.59 1.86
C TYR A 124 -0.91 6.65 1.98
N ASN A 125 -0.24 6.74 3.13
CA ASN A 125 0.82 7.73 3.35
C ASN A 125 1.98 7.55 2.36
N THR A 126 2.33 6.29 2.06
CA THR A 126 3.36 5.98 1.05
C THR A 126 2.90 6.39 -0.35
N ALA A 127 1.67 6.05 -0.74
CA ALA A 127 1.10 6.38 -2.05
C ALA A 127 0.94 7.88 -2.25
N GLU A 128 0.52 8.62 -1.22
CA GLU A 128 0.45 10.08 -1.25
C GLU A 128 1.82 10.69 -1.53
N TRP A 129 2.86 10.18 -0.87
CA TRP A 129 4.23 10.62 -1.13
C TRP A 129 4.74 10.23 -2.52
N MET A 130 4.12 9.29 -3.22
CA MET A 130 4.49 8.96 -4.60
C MET A 130 3.85 9.89 -5.63
N ARG A 131 2.78 10.63 -5.27
CA ARG A 131 2.17 11.58 -6.21
C ARG A 131 3.21 12.59 -6.72
N ASN A 132 3.10 12.94 -7.99
CA ASN A 132 4.00 13.87 -8.67
C ASN A 132 3.29 14.80 -9.64
N GLN A 133 1.95 14.78 -9.65
CA GLN A 133 1.11 15.74 -10.34
C GLN A 133 0.48 16.72 -9.35
N HIS A 134 0.41 18.00 -9.71
CA HIS A 134 -0.34 19.01 -8.96
C HIS A 134 -1.85 18.71 -9.08
N ASP A 135 -2.58 18.82 -7.97
CA ASP A 135 -4.04 18.78 -7.97
C ASP A 135 -4.61 20.08 -7.39
N ALA A 136 -5.67 20.62 -7.99
CA ALA A 136 -6.23 21.92 -7.59
C ALA A 136 -6.98 21.88 -6.24
N VAL A 137 -7.39 20.69 -5.81
CA VAL A 137 -8.16 20.46 -4.57
C VAL A 137 -7.25 19.95 -3.47
N GLU A 138 -6.45 18.91 -3.75
CA GLU A 138 -5.56 18.29 -2.76
C GLU A 138 -4.14 18.90 -2.74
N GLY A 139 -3.82 19.78 -3.69
CA GLY A 139 -2.57 20.51 -3.72
C GLY A 139 -1.35 19.64 -4.07
N VAL A 140 -0.21 19.98 -3.46
CA VAL A 140 1.05 19.27 -3.66
C VAL A 140 1.17 18.06 -2.72
N PRO A 141 1.83 16.98 -3.17
CA PRO A 141 2.06 15.79 -2.36
C PRO A 141 2.76 16.12 -1.03
N GLN A 142 2.23 15.58 0.06
CA GLN A 142 2.81 15.80 1.39
C GLN A 142 3.83 14.73 1.73
N MET A 143 4.92 15.11 2.42
CA MET A 143 5.85 14.14 3.00
C MET A 143 5.11 13.30 4.06
N PRO A 144 5.34 11.97 4.13
CA PRO A 144 4.79 11.16 5.19
C PRO A 144 5.27 11.70 6.53
N GLN A 145 4.35 11.99 7.44
CA GLN A 145 4.73 12.32 8.81
C GLN A 145 5.29 11.06 9.47
N GLN A 146 6.44 11.15 10.14
CA GLN A 146 7.12 10.00 10.78
C GLN A 146 6.41 9.49 12.05
N SER A 147 5.17 9.91 12.31
CA SER A 147 4.46 9.56 13.53
C SER A 147 3.49 8.41 13.28
N GLY A 148 3.60 7.33 14.09
CA GLY A 148 2.57 6.30 14.24
C GLY A 148 1.27 6.80 14.92
N ILE A 149 0.94 8.08 14.69
CA ILE A 149 -0.27 8.75 15.16
C ILE A 149 -1.25 8.71 14.00
N PHE A 150 -2.27 7.88 14.15
CA PHE A 150 -3.39 7.77 13.23
C PHE A 150 -4.01 9.16 13.00
N SER A 151 -3.94 9.68 11.78
CA SER A 151 -4.51 10.99 11.47
C SER A 151 -6.02 10.86 11.20
N PRO A 152 -6.91 11.60 11.90
CA PRO A 152 -8.34 11.61 11.60
C PRO A 152 -8.63 11.96 10.13
N ALA A 153 -7.81 12.83 9.53
CA ALA A 153 -7.93 13.20 8.12
C ALA A 153 -7.59 12.03 7.18
N VAL A 154 -6.56 11.24 7.50
CA VAL A 154 -6.21 10.05 6.72
C VAL A 154 -7.31 9.00 6.82
N LYS A 155 -7.88 8.77 8.01
CA LYS A 155 -9.02 7.87 8.19
C LYS A 155 -10.24 8.29 7.35
N GLN A 156 -10.57 9.58 7.36
CA GLN A 156 -11.67 10.11 6.54
C GLN A 156 -11.40 9.92 5.05
N LYS A 157 -10.19 10.23 4.57
CA LYS A 157 -9.81 10.06 3.17
C LYS A 157 -9.82 8.59 2.75
N LEU A 158 -9.31 7.69 3.59
CA LEU A 158 -9.37 6.25 3.36
C LEU A 158 -10.80 5.76 3.21
N HIS A 159 -11.72 6.19 4.10
CA HIS A 159 -13.13 5.84 4.00
C HIS A 159 -13.72 6.29 2.67
N GLN A 160 -13.47 7.53 2.26
CA GLN A 160 -13.91 8.08 0.96
C GLN A 160 -13.37 7.26 -0.22
N ILE A 161 -12.08 6.90 -0.20
CA ILE A 161 -11.46 6.06 -1.25
C ILE A 161 -12.16 4.70 -1.29
N THR A 162 -12.26 4.01 -0.16
CA THR A 162 -12.84 2.66 -0.13
C THR A 162 -14.31 2.66 -0.55
N GLU A 163 -15.09 3.67 -0.14
CA GLU A 163 -16.48 3.84 -0.55
C GLU A 163 -16.59 4.12 -2.06
N GLN A 164 -15.80 5.06 -2.58
CA GLN A 164 -15.78 5.40 -4.01
C GLN A 164 -15.49 4.20 -4.91
N TYR A 165 -14.61 3.29 -4.47
CA TYR A 165 -14.21 2.11 -5.24
C TYR A 165 -14.93 0.82 -4.81
N GLY A 166 -15.95 0.91 -3.97
CA GLY A 166 -16.77 -0.23 -3.53
C GLY A 166 -15.96 -1.32 -2.82
N VAL A 167 -14.95 -0.93 -2.04
CA VAL A 167 -14.17 -1.84 -1.19
C VAL A 167 -14.79 -1.80 0.20
N GLU A 168 -15.29 -2.93 0.67
CA GLU A 168 -15.92 -3.00 1.99
C GLU A 168 -14.92 -2.64 3.10
N SER A 169 -15.23 -1.60 3.87
CA SER A 169 -14.62 -1.38 5.17
C SER A 169 -15.18 -2.46 6.10
N GLY A 170 -14.39 -3.51 6.36
CA GLY A 170 -14.75 -4.60 7.26
C GLY A 170 -15.34 -4.09 8.57
N SER A 171 -16.33 -4.85 9.08
CA SER A 171 -17.13 -4.57 10.27
C SER A 171 -16.33 -4.50 11.56
#